data_AF-A0A554IKU7-F1
#
_entry.id   AF-A0A554IKU7-F1
#
_cell.length_a   1.000
_cell.length_b   1.000
_cell.length_c   1.000
_cell.angle_alpha   90.00
_cell.angle_beta   90.00
_cell.angle_gamma   90.00
#
_symmetry.space_group_name_H-M   'P 1'
#
loop_
_entity.id
_entity.type
_entity.pdbx_description
1 polymer ?
#
loop_
_entity_poly.entity_id
_entity_poly.type
_entity_poly.pdbx_seq_one_letter_code
_entity_poly.pdbx_strand_id
1 'polypeptide(L)'
;MIVLLYLRHYLLAARRRAYPYTDCQVKHGKFFKLQWVALTFLDREGEKGKKMHTRMKKQSRGRDKPRIGFIGQGFIGKNYADDFVRRGYEVVCYARNPKFAKNRERIQTCDIVFIAVPTPTTQKGFDFSIIREVLLLVGRGKTAVIKSTILPGTTETLQKAFPEIFLIHSPEFLREKHAAFDAAHPERNIIGIPRHTAAYRTKARAVMRTLPRAPYERVIPARAAELVKYGGNCFLYLKVLYANLLYDLAVCTGVNWAAVKEAVAADPRIGTSHMEPMHRSGHGGREGRGAGGHCLIKDFAAFSRLYEERLRDPFGKRVLEALADKNRDLLKKSGKDLELLAGVYGTEKL
;
A
#
# COMPACT_ATOMS: atom_id res chain seq x y z
N MET A 1 -19.97 -9.81 33.74
CA MET A 1 -18.60 -10.35 33.58
C MET A 1 -17.55 -9.62 34.44
N ILE A 2 -17.64 -8.29 34.63
CA ILE A 2 -16.69 -7.51 35.45
C ILE A 2 -16.87 -7.73 36.97
N VAL A 3 -18.11 -7.92 37.46
CA VAL A 3 -18.40 -8.21 38.88
C VAL A 3 -17.88 -9.59 39.34
N LEU A 4 -17.79 -10.57 38.43
CA LEU A 4 -17.32 -11.93 38.71
C LEU A 4 -15.78 -12.05 38.77
N LEU A 5 -15.04 -11.13 38.12
CA LEU A 5 -13.58 -11.09 38.20
C LEU A 5 -13.09 -10.54 39.55
N TYR A 6 -13.84 -9.61 40.15
CA TYR A 6 -13.52 -9.03 41.45
C TYR A 6 -13.64 -10.04 42.60
N LEU A 7 -14.67 -10.89 42.60
CA LEU A 7 -14.86 -11.95 43.60
C LEU A 7 -13.77 -13.02 43.56
N ARG A 8 -13.26 -13.34 42.37
CA ARG A 8 -12.20 -14.35 42.20
C ARG A 8 -10.86 -13.87 42.75
N HIS A 9 -10.57 -12.57 42.66
CA HIS A 9 -9.34 -12.01 43.20
C HIS A 9 -9.37 -11.91 44.73
N TYR A 10 -10.53 -11.60 45.31
CA TYR A 10 -10.72 -11.54 46.76
C TYR A 10 -10.58 -12.92 47.44
N LEU A 11 -11.11 -13.98 46.82
CA LEU A 11 -11.04 -15.35 47.34
C LEU A 11 -9.63 -15.99 47.22
N LEU A 12 -8.84 -15.56 46.23
CA LEU A 12 -7.45 -16.01 46.08
C LEU A 12 -6.50 -15.32 47.06
N ALA A 13 -6.79 -14.07 47.45
CA ALA A 13 -6.02 -13.34 48.46
C ALA A 13 -6.23 -13.92 49.88
N ALA A 14 -7.43 -14.41 50.19
CA ALA A 14 -7.73 -15.05 51.48
C ALA A 14 -7.00 -16.39 51.71
N ARG A 15 -6.49 -17.04 50.66
CA ARG A 15 -5.75 -18.31 50.76
C ARG A 15 -4.27 -18.16 51.13
N ARG A 16 -3.71 -16.94 51.19
CA ARG A 16 -2.27 -16.69 51.39
C ARG A 16 -1.87 -16.18 52.78
N ARG A 17 -2.77 -16.16 53.76
CA ARG A 17 -2.42 -15.89 55.16
C ARG A 17 -2.95 -17.02 56.05
N ALA A 18 -2.08 -17.97 56.36
CA ALA A 18 -2.29 -18.92 57.44
C ALA A 18 -1.57 -18.39 58.69
N TYR A 19 -2.32 -18.17 59.76
CA TYR A 19 -1.82 -18.17 61.15
C TYR A 19 -2.77 -19.07 61.97
N PRO A 20 -2.25 -19.91 62.89
CA PRO A 20 -3.04 -20.91 63.59
C PRO A 20 -3.50 -20.42 64.99
N TYR A 21 -4.66 -20.93 65.43
CA TYR A 21 -5.07 -21.35 66.81
C TYR A 21 -6.61 -21.21 66.93
N THR A 22 -7.33 -22.34 66.94
CA THR A 22 -7.97 -23.08 68.07
C THR A 22 -9.44 -22.76 68.30
N ASP A 23 -10.19 -23.85 68.43
CA ASP A 23 -11.47 -24.04 69.11
C ASP A 23 -12.65 -23.11 68.79
N CYS A 24 -13.62 -23.65 68.03
CA CYS A 24 -15.01 -23.71 68.49
C CYS A 24 -15.79 -24.69 67.61
N GLN A 25 -16.28 -25.78 68.21
CA GLN A 25 -17.28 -26.64 67.59
C GLN A 25 -18.64 -25.93 67.52
N VAL A 26 -19.49 -26.47 66.62
CA VAL A 26 -20.95 -26.46 66.63
C VAL A 26 -21.61 -25.57 65.57
N LYS A 27 -22.42 -26.26 64.74
CA LYS A 27 -23.35 -25.81 63.69
C LYS A 27 -22.64 -25.27 62.44
N HIS A 28 -22.79 -25.96 61.30
CA HIS A 28 -23.04 -25.39 59.95
C HIS A 28 -23.14 -26.52 58.88
N GLY A 29 -23.97 -27.54 59.14
CA GLY A 29 -24.21 -28.65 58.19
C GLY A 29 -25.06 -28.29 56.95
N LYS A 30 -25.62 -27.08 56.86
CA LYS A 30 -26.43 -26.63 55.72
C LYS A 30 -25.70 -25.71 54.73
N PHE A 31 -24.56 -25.11 55.12
CA PHE A 31 -23.78 -24.24 54.23
C PHE A 31 -22.91 -25.02 53.23
N PHE A 32 -22.42 -26.19 53.61
CA PHE A 32 -21.57 -27.02 52.73
C PHE A 32 -22.30 -27.62 51.53
N LYS A 33 -23.61 -27.90 51.64
CA LYS A 33 -24.39 -28.52 50.56
C LYS A 33 -24.70 -27.55 49.42
N LEU A 34 -24.94 -26.27 49.71
CA LEU A 34 -25.13 -25.22 48.70
C LEU A 34 -23.84 -24.84 47.98
N GLN A 35 -22.71 -24.87 48.68
CA GLN A 35 -21.39 -24.56 48.10
C GLN A 35 -20.96 -25.61 47.07
N TRP A 36 -21.24 -26.90 47.33
CA TRP A 36 -20.94 -28.00 46.40
C TRP A 36 -21.82 -28.00 45.14
N VAL A 37 -23.11 -27.66 45.26
CA VAL A 37 -24.01 -27.53 44.11
C VAL A 37 -23.61 -26.33 43.23
N ALA A 38 -23.19 -25.21 43.83
CA ALA A 38 -22.72 -24.06 43.07
C ALA A 38 -21.38 -24.33 42.34
N LEU A 39 -20.44 -25.04 42.97
CA LEU A 39 -19.17 -25.44 42.36
C LEU A 39 -19.37 -26.43 41.20
N THR A 40 -20.24 -27.43 41.35
CA THR A 40 -20.54 -28.39 40.27
C THR A 40 -21.32 -27.77 39.11
N PHE A 41 -22.17 -26.76 39.37
CA PHE A 41 -22.86 -26.00 38.32
C PHE A 41 -21.89 -25.07 37.56
N LEU A 42 -20.96 -24.42 38.26
CA LEU A 42 -19.90 -23.59 37.67
C LEU A 42 -18.89 -24.40 36.86
N ASP A 43 -18.57 -25.63 37.27
CA ASP A 43 -17.71 -26.52 36.49
C ASP A 43 -18.42 -27.07 35.25
N ARG A 44 -19.72 -27.40 35.33
CA ARG A 44 -20.52 -27.82 34.16
C ARG A 44 -20.72 -26.68 33.15
N GLU A 45 -20.97 -25.46 33.61
CA GLU A 45 -21.03 -24.25 32.76
C GLU A 45 -19.64 -23.88 32.21
N GLY A 46 -18.58 -24.08 33.00
CA GLY A 46 -17.19 -23.91 32.60
C GLY A 46 -16.73 -24.93 31.55
N GLU A 47 -17.17 -26.18 31.65
CA GLU A 47 -16.92 -27.24 30.67
C GLU A 47 -17.78 -27.09 29.41
N LYS A 48 -19.05 -26.67 29.53
CA LYS A 48 -19.88 -26.31 28.38
C LYS A 48 -19.32 -25.08 27.67
N GLY A 49 -18.88 -24.06 28.41
CA GLY A 49 -18.19 -22.88 27.90
C GLY A 49 -16.87 -23.25 27.22
N LYS A 50 -16.05 -24.12 27.83
CA LYS A 50 -14.83 -24.66 27.20
C LYS A 50 -15.14 -25.48 25.96
N LYS A 51 -16.12 -26.40 25.96
CA LYS A 51 -16.51 -27.20 24.80
C LYS A 51 -17.08 -26.34 23.68
N MET A 52 -17.85 -25.30 24.00
CA MET A 52 -18.38 -24.33 23.03
C MET A 52 -17.27 -23.42 22.47
N HIS A 53 -16.34 -22.97 23.30
CA HIS A 53 -15.16 -22.19 22.88
C HIS A 53 -14.16 -23.05 22.07
N THR A 54 -14.06 -24.35 22.37
CA THR A 54 -13.24 -25.33 21.62
C THR A 54 -13.92 -25.72 20.31
N ARG A 55 -15.26 -25.75 20.26
CA ARG A 55 -16.06 -25.98 19.04
C ARG A 55 -16.06 -24.75 18.13
N MET A 56 -16.09 -23.53 18.69
CA MET A 56 -15.85 -22.28 17.94
C MET A 56 -14.40 -22.18 17.45
N LYS A 57 -13.39 -22.59 18.24
CA LYS A 57 -11.99 -22.71 17.79
C LYS A 57 -11.77 -23.81 16.73
N LYS A 58 -12.55 -24.90 16.77
CA LYS A 58 -12.49 -25.96 15.74
C LYS A 58 -13.18 -25.56 14.43
N GLN A 59 -14.25 -24.75 14.49
CA GLN A 59 -14.88 -24.14 13.30
C GLN A 59 -14.08 -22.97 12.74
N SER A 60 -13.16 -22.38 13.52
CA SER A 60 -12.24 -21.33 13.08
C SER A 60 -10.83 -21.84 12.74
N ARG A 61 -10.66 -23.10 12.33
CA ARG A 61 -9.45 -23.49 11.55
C ARG A 61 -9.59 -22.96 10.12
N GLY A 62 -9.82 -21.66 9.99
CA GLY A 62 -9.69 -20.93 8.74
C GLY A 62 -8.20 -20.85 8.40
N ARG A 63 -7.90 -20.98 7.10
CA ARG A 63 -6.54 -20.90 6.53
C ARG A 63 -5.61 -19.96 7.29
N ASP A 64 -4.37 -20.41 7.56
CA ASP A 64 -3.33 -19.61 8.23
C ASP A 64 -3.01 -18.30 7.50
N LYS A 65 -3.25 -18.25 6.19
CA LYS A 65 -3.09 -17.06 5.35
C LYS A 65 -4.42 -16.60 4.75
N PRO A 66 -4.67 -15.27 4.69
CA PRO A 66 -5.85 -14.73 4.01
C PRO A 66 -5.83 -15.07 2.52
N ARG A 67 -7.01 -15.23 1.91
CA ARG A 67 -7.13 -15.32 0.45
C ARG A 67 -6.89 -13.96 -0.17
N ILE A 68 -6.04 -13.90 -1.20
CA ILE A 68 -5.62 -12.64 -1.81
C ILE A 68 -6.19 -12.51 -3.22
N GLY A 69 -6.86 -11.40 -3.50
CA GLY A 69 -7.26 -11.02 -4.85
C GLY A 69 -6.27 -10.04 -5.46
N PHE A 70 -6.00 -10.16 -6.75
CA PHE A 70 -5.29 -9.14 -7.54
C PHE A 70 -6.13 -8.75 -8.75
N ILE A 71 -6.53 -7.49 -8.83
CA ILE A 71 -7.20 -6.92 -10.00
C ILE A 71 -6.21 -6.05 -10.77
N GLY A 72 -6.02 -6.36 -12.05
CA GLY A 72 -4.98 -5.80 -12.89
C GLY A 72 -3.75 -6.73 -12.92
N GLN A 73 -3.35 -7.10 -14.13
CA GLN A 73 -2.24 -8.04 -14.38
C GLN A 73 -1.20 -7.45 -15.34
N GLY A 74 -1.06 -6.12 -15.31
CA GLY A 74 0.12 -5.43 -15.85
C GLY A 74 1.33 -5.63 -14.95
N PHE A 75 2.43 -4.92 -15.20
CA PHE A 75 3.70 -5.16 -14.49
C PHE A 75 3.57 -5.08 -12.96
N ILE A 76 2.78 -4.15 -12.41
CA ILE A 76 2.58 -4.02 -10.96
C ILE A 76 1.84 -5.25 -10.41
N GLY A 77 0.62 -5.47 -10.89
CA GLY A 77 -0.26 -6.49 -10.34
C GLY A 77 0.26 -7.91 -10.54
N LYS A 78 0.90 -8.19 -11.68
CA LYS A 78 1.53 -9.49 -11.94
C LYS A 78 2.67 -9.78 -10.97
N ASN A 79 3.63 -8.86 -10.82
CA ASN A 79 4.81 -9.12 -9.97
C ASN A 79 4.46 -9.28 -8.49
N TYR A 80 3.50 -8.50 -7.97
CA TYR A 80 2.99 -8.75 -6.63
C TYR A 80 2.22 -10.07 -6.54
N ALA A 81 1.35 -10.40 -7.49
CA ALA A 81 0.62 -11.67 -7.46
C ALA A 81 1.56 -12.89 -7.46
N ASP A 82 2.57 -12.89 -8.32
CA ASP A 82 3.58 -13.95 -8.41
C ASP A 82 4.36 -14.09 -7.10
N ASP A 83 4.72 -12.97 -6.45
CA ASP A 83 5.38 -12.99 -5.14
C ASP A 83 4.51 -13.60 -4.04
N PHE A 84 3.23 -13.23 -3.99
CA PHE A 84 2.29 -13.80 -3.05
C PHE A 84 2.10 -15.31 -3.27
N VAL A 85 2.01 -15.76 -4.52
CA VAL A 85 1.95 -17.20 -4.86
C VAL A 85 3.21 -17.92 -4.36
N ARG A 86 4.39 -17.38 -4.65
CA ARG A 86 5.68 -17.95 -4.21
C ARG A 86 5.80 -18.03 -2.69
N ARG A 87 5.21 -17.08 -1.97
CA ARG A 87 5.13 -17.11 -0.50
C ARG A 87 3.97 -17.96 0.03
N GLY A 88 3.29 -18.75 -0.80
CA GLY A 88 2.27 -19.72 -0.40
C GLY A 88 0.91 -19.11 -0.02
N TYR A 89 0.55 -17.94 -0.55
CA TYR A 89 -0.81 -17.43 -0.45
C TYR A 89 -1.71 -18.05 -1.51
N GLU A 90 -2.97 -18.27 -1.18
CA GLU A 90 -3.97 -18.54 -2.20
C GLU A 90 -4.33 -17.24 -2.91
N VAL A 91 -4.02 -17.16 -4.21
CA VAL A 91 -4.18 -15.95 -5.03
C VAL A 91 -5.24 -16.14 -6.11
N VAL A 92 -6.11 -15.14 -6.26
CA VAL A 92 -7.10 -15.03 -7.34
C VAL A 92 -6.78 -13.79 -8.16
N CYS A 93 -6.32 -13.98 -9.40
CA CYS A 93 -6.05 -12.89 -10.33
C CYS A 93 -7.23 -12.63 -11.26
N TYR A 94 -7.62 -11.37 -11.42
CA TYR A 94 -8.60 -10.90 -12.39
C TYR A 94 -8.01 -9.78 -13.28
N ALA A 95 -8.27 -9.90 -14.57
CA ALA A 95 -8.03 -8.88 -15.58
C ALA A 95 -9.01 -9.13 -16.73
N ARG A 96 -9.24 -8.11 -17.59
CA ARG A 96 -10.14 -8.22 -18.75
C ARG A 96 -9.65 -9.23 -19.81
N ASN A 97 -8.37 -9.61 -19.79
CA ASN A 97 -7.85 -10.60 -20.73
C ASN A 97 -8.45 -12.00 -20.49
N PRO A 98 -8.56 -12.85 -21.53
CA PRO A 98 -9.23 -14.14 -21.43
C PRO A 98 -8.66 -15.07 -20.35
N LYS A 99 -7.34 -14.99 -20.08
CA LYS A 99 -6.65 -15.83 -19.09
C LYS A 99 -7.21 -15.65 -17.68
N PHE A 100 -7.61 -14.43 -17.31
CA PHE A 100 -8.05 -14.11 -15.95
C PHE A 100 -9.52 -13.68 -15.86
N ALA A 101 -10.20 -13.42 -16.98
CA ALA A 101 -11.59 -12.94 -17.01
C ALA A 101 -12.55 -13.86 -16.23
N LYS A 102 -12.37 -15.18 -16.32
CA LYS A 102 -13.19 -16.19 -15.62
C LYS A 102 -13.15 -16.11 -14.08
N ASN A 103 -12.19 -15.39 -13.51
CA ASN A 103 -12.06 -15.24 -12.06
C ASN A 103 -12.85 -14.05 -11.49
N ARG A 104 -13.57 -13.29 -12.31
CA ARG A 104 -14.30 -12.07 -11.90
C ARG A 104 -15.15 -12.29 -10.64
N GLU A 105 -16.02 -13.30 -10.65
CA GLU A 105 -16.91 -13.61 -9.52
C GLU A 105 -16.18 -14.17 -8.29
N ARG A 106 -14.96 -14.68 -8.45
CA ARG A 106 -14.16 -15.23 -7.34
C ARG A 106 -13.52 -14.14 -6.50
N ILE A 107 -13.37 -12.92 -7.03
CA ILE A 107 -12.77 -11.78 -6.32
C ILE A 107 -13.53 -11.46 -5.03
N GLN A 108 -14.86 -11.53 -5.02
CA GLN A 108 -15.67 -11.23 -3.83
C GLN A 108 -15.37 -12.16 -2.65
N THR A 109 -14.79 -13.33 -2.90
CA THR A 109 -14.44 -14.31 -1.86
C THR A 109 -13.09 -14.03 -1.19
N CYS A 110 -12.29 -13.11 -1.73
CA CYS A 110 -10.95 -12.79 -1.21
C CYS A 110 -11.04 -11.91 0.04
N ASP A 111 -10.13 -12.11 0.98
CA ASP A 111 -10.10 -11.33 2.24
C ASP A 111 -9.49 -9.95 2.04
N ILE A 112 -8.46 -9.90 1.19
CA ILE A 112 -7.75 -8.69 0.78
C ILE A 112 -7.63 -8.70 -0.74
N VAL A 113 -8.03 -7.61 -1.40
CA VAL A 113 -7.99 -7.45 -2.85
C VAL A 113 -7.08 -6.27 -3.20
N PHE A 114 -5.94 -6.53 -3.82
CA PHE A 114 -5.05 -5.51 -4.36
C PHE A 114 -5.52 -5.06 -5.74
N ILE A 115 -5.58 -3.74 -5.95
CA ILE A 115 -6.04 -3.10 -7.18
C ILE A 115 -4.86 -2.39 -7.81
N ALA A 116 -4.39 -2.92 -8.94
CA ALA A 116 -3.24 -2.45 -9.70
C ALA A 116 -3.63 -2.25 -11.18
N VAL A 117 -4.71 -1.49 -11.40
CA VAL A 117 -5.24 -1.14 -12.72
C VAL A 117 -4.66 0.18 -13.22
N PRO A 118 -4.66 0.44 -14.54
CA PRO A 118 -4.20 1.72 -15.08
C PRO A 118 -4.99 2.92 -14.55
N THR A 119 -4.26 4.00 -14.28
CA THR A 119 -4.79 5.34 -13.97
C THR A 119 -4.06 6.36 -14.87
N PRO A 120 -4.56 6.56 -16.10
CA PRO A 120 -3.87 7.41 -17.07
C PRO A 120 -4.06 8.89 -16.74
N THR A 121 -3.03 9.68 -17.06
CA THR A 121 -3.12 11.13 -17.15
C THR A 121 -3.13 11.47 -18.64
N THR A 122 -4.24 12.01 -19.12
CA THR A 122 -4.41 12.40 -20.54
C THR A 122 -4.58 13.91 -20.66
N GLN A 123 -4.71 14.47 -21.85
CA GLN A 123 -5.11 15.88 -22.02
C GLN A 123 -6.40 16.23 -21.26
N LYS A 124 -7.36 15.29 -21.15
CA LYS A 124 -8.64 15.48 -20.45
C LYS A 124 -8.52 15.48 -18.93
N GLY A 125 -7.36 15.13 -18.38
CA GLY A 125 -7.12 15.04 -16.95
C GLY A 125 -6.72 13.64 -16.48
N PHE A 126 -6.71 13.48 -15.16
CA PHE A 126 -6.40 12.21 -14.48
C PHE A 126 -7.66 11.34 -14.37
N ASP A 127 -7.58 10.08 -14.81
CA ASP A 127 -8.69 9.13 -14.80
C ASP A 127 -8.48 7.96 -13.82
N PHE A 128 -9.46 7.73 -12.95
CA PHE A 128 -9.53 6.58 -12.03
C PHE A 128 -10.86 5.80 -12.15
N SER A 129 -11.60 5.98 -13.23
CA SER A 129 -12.87 5.29 -13.54
C SER A 129 -12.77 3.77 -13.38
N ILE A 130 -11.70 3.16 -13.88
CA ILE A 130 -11.44 1.71 -13.78
C ILE A 130 -11.40 1.25 -12.31
N ILE A 131 -10.83 2.07 -11.41
CA ILE A 131 -10.82 1.73 -9.98
C ILE A 131 -12.25 1.67 -9.45
N ARG A 132 -13.11 2.65 -9.77
CA ARG A 132 -14.52 2.65 -9.35
C ARG A 132 -15.26 1.40 -9.85
N GLU A 133 -15.04 1.01 -11.10
CA GLU A 133 -15.68 -0.18 -11.68
C GLU A 133 -15.27 -1.45 -10.94
N VAL A 134 -13.98 -1.66 -10.70
CA VAL A 134 -13.50 -2.92 -10.12
C VAL A 134 -13.75 -3.03 -8.62
N LEU A 135 -14.01 -1.91 -7.93
CA LEU A 135 -14.41 -1.91 -6.52
C LEU A 135 -15.75 -2.62 -6.28
N LEU A 136 -16.63 -2.66 -7.29
CA LEU A 136 -17.89 -3.42 -7.23
C LEU A 136 -17.68 -4.94 -7.13
N LEU A 137 -16.48 -5.43 -7.48
CA LEU A 137 -16.15 -6.86 -7.40
C LEU A 137 -15.69 -7.28 -6.01
N VAL A 138 -15.41 -6.32 -5.11
CA VAL A 138 -14.89 -6.59 -3.78
C VAL A 138 -16.05 -6.94 -2.84
N GLY A 139 -15.94 -8.09 -2.16
CA GLY A 139 -16.99 -8.56 -1.27
C GLY A 139 -17.21 -7.64 -0.06
N ARG A 140 -18.45 -7.60 0.44
CA ARG A 140 -18.83 -6.86 1.65
C ARG A 140 -17.94 -7.24 2.85
N GLY A 141 -17.49 -6.24 3.61
CA GLY A 141 -16.60 -6.38 4.77
C GLY A 141 -15.14 -6.73 4.47
N LYS A 142 -14.80 -6.96 3.18
CA LYS A 142 -13.44 -7.26 2.73
C LYS A 142 -12.61 -5.98 2.59
N THR A 143 -11.30 -6.14 2.37
CA THR A 143 -10.35 -5.03 2.28
C THR A 143 -9.87 -4.87 0.84
N ALA A 144 -10.07 -3.68 0.27
CA ALA A 144 -9.52 -3.29 -1.01
C ALA A 144 -8.28 -2.42 -0.79
N VAL A 145 -7.17 -2.79 -1.43
CA VAL A 145 -5.89 -2.11 -1.33
C VAL A 145 -5.53 -1.53 -2.69
N ILE A 146 -5.65 -0.21 -2.83
CA ILE A 146 -5.32 0.48 -4.08
C ILE A 146 -3.79 0.61 -4.16
N LYS A 147 -3.18 -0.15 -5.08
CA LYS A 147 -1.75 -0.02 -5.47
C LYS A 147 -1.54 1.02 -6.56
N SER A 148 -2.53 1.19 -7.45
CA SER A 148 -2.51 2.20 -8.51
C SER A 148 -2.23 3.60 -7.96
N THR A 149 -1.42 4.38 -8.68
CA THR A 149 -1.23 5.81 -8.39
C THR A 149 -2.56 6.53 -8.53
N ILE A 150 -2.95 7.30 -7.52
CA ILE A 150 -4.19 8.10 -7.46
C ILE A 150 -3.90 9.46 -6.84
N LEU A 151 -4.71 10.48 -7.15
CA LEU A 151 -4.53 11.83 -6.62
C LEU A 151 -4.86 11.90 -5.10
N PRO A 152 -4.24 12.85 -4.37
CA PRO A 152 -4.57 13.07 -2.96
C PRO A 152 -6.07 13.33 -2.72
N GLY A 153 -6.66 12.57 -1.79
CA GLY A 153 -8.07 12.58 -1.44
C GLY A 153 -8.92 11.53 -2.16
N THR A 154 -8.39 10.82 -3.17
CA THR A 154 -9.17 9.84 -3.94
C THR A 154 -9.65 8.67 -3.07
N THR A 155 -8.81 8.11 -2.20
CA THR A 155 -9.20 6.99 -1.31
C THR A 155 -10.33 7.38 -0.37
N GLU A 156 -10.32 8.60 0.17
CA GLU A 156 -11.37 9.09 1.07
C GLU A 156 -12.70 9.26 0.32
N THR A 157 -12.66 9.80 -0.90
CA THR A 157 -13.83 9.94 -1.78
C THR A 157 -14.41 8.57 -2.14
N LEU A 158 -13.56 7.62 -2.54
CA LEU A 158 -13.98 6.25 -2.84
C LEU A 158 -14.55 5.56 -1.60
N GLN A 159 -13.95 5.76 -0.41
CA GLN A 159 -14.47 5.17 0.82
C GLN A 159 -15.88 5.66 1.18
N LYS A 160 -16.25 6.90 0.82
CA LYS A 160 -17.62 7.38 0.97
C LYS A 160 -18.57 6.69 0.00
N ALA A 161 -18.14 6.46 -1.24
CA ALA A 161 -18.94 5.80 -2.27
C ALA A 161 -19.12 4.28 -2.05
N PHE A 162 -18.18 3.64 -1.34
CA PHE A 162 -18.19 2.19 -1.05
C PHE A 162 -18.12 1.92 0.46
N PRO A 163 -19.18 2.24 1.24
CA PRO A 163 -19.16 2.14 2.70
C PRO A 163 -19.09 0.70 3.23
N GLU A 164 -19.47 -0.27 2.40
CA GLU A 164 -19.55 -1.69 2.75
C GLU A 164 -18.21 -2.44 2.72
N ILE A 165 -17.13 -1.79 2.29
CA ILE A 165 -15.78 -2.34 2.23
C ILE A 165 -14.77 -1.43 2.93
N PHE A 166 -13.59 -1.96 3.24
CA PHE A 166 -12.47 -1.17 3.77
C PHE A 166 -11.50 -0.82 2.64
N LEU A 167 -11.42 0.47 2.29
CA LEU A 167 -10.48 0.98 1.31
C LEU A 167 -9.21 1.49 1.99
N ILE A 168 -8.08 1.02 1.46
CA ILE A 168 -6.74 1.38 1.89
C ILE A 168 -5.94 1.73 0.66
N HIS A 169 -5.12 2.77 0.73
CA HIS A 169 -4.10 3.02 -0.28
C HIS A 169 -2.78 2.38 0.16
N SER A 170 -2.05 1.77 -0.76
CA SER A 170 -0.69 1.32 -0.52
C SER A 170 0.11 1.59 -1.78
N PRO A 171 0.83 2.71 -1.89
CA PRO A 171 1.56 3.01 -3.12
C PRO A 171 2.59 1.92 -3.43
N GLU A 172 2.83 1.70 -4.70
CA GLU A 172 3.91 0.83 -5.19
C GLU A 172 5.14 1.67 -5.57
N PHE A 173 6.32 1.06 -5.52
CA PHE A 173 7.60 1.70 -5.85
C PHE A 173 8.47 0.81 -6.73
N LEU A 174 7.83 -0.03 -7.56
CA LEU A 174 8.53 -0.99 -8.38
C LEU A 174 9.25 -0.29 -9.53
N ARG A 175 10.50 -0.67 -9.78
CA ARG A 175 11.21 -0.31 -11.01
C ARG A 175 10.89 -1.35 -12.05
N GLU A 176 10.43 -0.93 -13.22
CA GLU A 176 9.99 -1.87 -14.27
C GLU A 176 11.05 -2.93 -14.62
N LYS A 177 12.33 -2.57 -14.57
CA LYS A 177 13.47 -3.49 -14.79
C LYS A 177 13.66 -4.54 -13.69
N HIS A 178 13.28 -4.22 -12.45
CA HIS A 178 13.52 -5.04 -11.26
C HIS A 178 12.22 -5.39 -10.53
N ALA A 179 11.07 -5.30 -11.18
CA ALA A 179 9.76 -5.32 -10.53
C ALA A 179 9.52 -6.60 -9.71
N ALA A 180 10.00 -7.75 -10.18
CA ALA A 180 9.91 -9.02 -9.44
C ALA A 180 10.76 -9.00 -8.16
N PHE A 181 11.97 -8.44 -8.24
CA PHE A 181 12.87 -8.31 -7.10
C PHE A 181 12.34 -7.28 -6.10
N ASP A 182 11.91 -6.11 -6.59
CA ASP A 182 11.39 -5.01 -5.78
C ASP A 182 10.08 -5.39 -5.06
N ALA A 183 9.25 -6.26 -5.67
CA ALA A 183 8.05 -6.78 -5.04
C ALA A 183 8.37 -7.72 -3.87
N ALA A 184 9.47 -8.50 -3.98
CA ALA A 184 9.94 -9.44 -2.96
C ALA A 184 10.80 -8.77 -1.88
N HIS A 185 11.52 -7.70 -2.21
CA HIS A 185 12.46 -6.98 -1.35
C HIS A 185 12.16 -5.47 -1.36
N PRO A 186 11.01 -5.05 -0.80
CA PRO A 186 10.64 -3.64 -0.79
C PRO A 186 11.54 -2.84 0.16
N GLU A 187 12.02 -1.68 -0.30
CA GLU A 187 12.70 -0.69 0.55
C GLU A 187 11.74 -0.05 1.57
N ARG A 188 10.47 0.05 1.20
CA ARG A 188 9.42 0.62 2.05
C ARG A 188 8.03 0.06 1.77
N ASN A 189 7.27 -0.17 2.83
CA ASN A 189 5.83 -0.42 2.77
C ASN A 189 5.07 0.71 3.46
N ILE A 190 4.16 1.34 2.71
CA ILE A 190 3.32 2.42 3.21
C ILE A 190 1.87 1.98 3.09
N ILE A 191 1.11 2.18 4.16
CA ILE A 191 -0.32 1.89 4.24
C ILE A 191 -1.07 3.17 4.62
N GLY A 192 -1.82 3.71 3.66
CA GLY A 192 -2.68 4.87 3.81
C GLY A 192 -4.10 4.47 4.22
N ILE A 193 -4.57 4.96 5.37
CA ILE A 193 -5.95 4.74 5.86
C ILE A 193 -6.80 6.01 5.74
N PRO A 194 -8.04 5.94 5.24
CA PRO A 194 -8.91 7.12 5.07
C PRO A 194 -9.55 7.59 6.37
N ARG A 195 -9.53 6.76 7.43
CA ARG A 195 -10.08 7.08 8.76
C ARG A 195 -9.21 6.48 9.86
N HIS A 196 -8.99 7.22 10.95
CA HIS A 196 -8.15 6.78 12.07
C HIS A 196 -8.91 5.98 13.14
N THR A 197 -9.67 4.95 12.73
CA THR A 197 -10.43 4.09 13.67
C THR A 197 -9.66 2.82 14.04
N ALA A 198 -10.06 2.16 15.12
CA ALA A 198 -9.49 0.86 15.52
C ALA A 198 -9.67 -0.21 14.43
N ALA A 199 -10.81 -0.21 13.73
CA ALA A 199 -11.09 -1.12 12.63
C ALA A 199 -10.08 -0.94 11.48
N TYR A 200 -9.84 0.31 11.04
CA TYR A 200 -8.84 0.61 10.01
C TYR A 200 -7.43 0.25 10.43
N ARG A 201 -7.04 0.51 11.69
CA ARG A 201 -5.73 0.08 12.21
C ARG A 201 -5.56 -1.43 12.15
N THR A 202 -6.62 -2.19 12.44
CA THR A 202 -6.59 -3.66 12.33
C THR A 202 -6.47 -4.13 10.88
N LYS A 203 -7.25 -3.56 9.96
CA LYS A 203 -7.14 -3.88 8.52
C LYS A 203 -5.78 -3.50 7.95
N ALA A 204 -5.26 -2.32 8.29
CA ALA A 204 -3.94 -1.86 7.87
C ALA A 204 -2.81 -2.78 8.33
N ARG A 205 -2.84 -3.23 9.60
CA ARG A 205 -1.89 -4.24 10.11
C ARG A 205 -2.03 -5.58 9.40
N ALA A 206 -3.24 -6.00 9.08
CA ALA A 206 -3.46 -7.23 8.32
C ALA A 206 -2.83 -7.13 6.92
N VAL A 207 -3.05 -6.02 6.20
CA VAL A 207 -2.41 -5.77 4.90
C VAL A 207 -0.89 -5.69 5.02
N MET A 208 -0.36 -4.96 6.01
CA MET A 208 1.09 -4.85 6.21
C MET A 208 1.74 -6.24 6.38
N ARG A 209 1.12 -7.13 7.16
CA ARG A 209 1.61 -8.50 7.38
C ARG A 209 1.59 -9.39 6.14
N THR A 210 0.86 -9.02 5.08
CA THR A 210 0.86 -9.81 3.84
C THR A 210 1.95 -9.38 2.86
N LEU A 211 2.54 -8.20 3.05
CA LEU A 211 3.68 -7.73 2.27
C LEU A 211 5.00 -8.29 2.86
N PRO A 212 6.05 -8.48 2.04
CA PRO A 212 7.39 -8.76 2.57
C PRO A 212 7.86 -7.63 3.48
N ARG A 213 8.70 -7.94 4.47
CA ARG A 213 9.22 -6.91 5.38
C ARG A 213 10.07 -5.91 4.63
N ALA A 214 9.94 -4.63 5.00
CA ALA A 214 10.75 -3.54 4.49
C ALA A 214 11.54 -2.86 5.62
N PRO A 215 12.71 -2.25 5.32
CA PRO A 215 13.41 -1.38 6.27
C PRO A 215 12.52 -0.26 6.83
N TYR A 216 11.60 0.25 6.01
CA TYR A 216 10.63 1.28 6.42
C TYR A 216 9.19 0.81 6.26
N GLU A 217 8.45 0.74 7.38
CA GLU A 217 7.03 0.38 7.39
C GLU A 217 6.21 1.39 8.18
N ARG A 218 5.20 2.01 7.55
CA ARG A 218 4.33 2.98 8.23
C ARG A 218 2.87 2.90 7.81
N VAL A 219 1.99 3.13 8.79
CA VAL A 219 0.58 3.42 8.57
C VAL A 219 0.37 4.92 8.75
N ILE A 220 -0.14 5.61 7.73
CA ILE A 220 -0.32 7.06 7.69
C ILE A 220 -1.71 7.42 7.13
N PRO A 221 -2.17 8.68 7.17
CA PRO A 221 -3.39 9.08 6.48
C PRO A 221 -3.33 8.76 4.98
N ALA A 222 -4.45 8.33 4.39
CA ALA A 222 -4.50 7.97 2.97
C ALA A 222 -4.04 9.12 2.06
N ARG A 223 -4.50 10.35 2.31
CA ARG A 223 -4.09 11.54 1.57
C ARG A 223 -2.57 11.77 1.58
N ALA A 224 -1.91 11.50 2.71
CA ALA A 224 -0.46 11.59 2.81
C ALA A 224 0.24 10.48 1.99
N ALA A 225 -0.25 9.23 2.09
CA ALA A 225 0.31 8.13 1.30
C ALA A 225 0.18 8.34 -0.22
N GLU A 226 -0.94 8.90 -0.67
CA GLU A 226 -1.17 9.26 -2.08
C GLU A 226 -0.16 10.31 -2.54
N LEU A 227 0.09 11.34 -1.73
CA LEU A 227 1.06 12.38 -2.04
C LEU A 227 2.52 11.88 -2.02
N VAL A 228 2.87 10.92 -1.15
CA VAL A 228 4.22 10.34 -1.08
C VAL A 228 4.65 9.73 -2.43
N LYS A 229 3.72 9.14 -3.20
CA LYS A 229 4.02 8.60 -4.52
C LYS A 229 4.46 9.69 -5.50
N TYR A 230 3.72 10.80 -5.55
CA TYR A 230 4.08 11.95 -6.38
C TYR A 230 5.36 12.62 -5.91
N GLY A 231 5.54 12.81 -4.60
CA GLY A 231 6.75 13.42 -4.04
C GLY A 231 8.02 12.68 -4.45
N GLY A 232 8.01 11.35 -4.39
CA GLY A 232 9.13 10.52 -4.87
C GLY A 232 9.35 10.63 -6.37
N ASN A 233 8.32 10.37 -7.18
CA ASN A 233 8.46 10.34 -8.64
C ASN A 233 8.79 11.71 -9.23
N CYS A 234 8.21 12.79 -8.72
CA CYS A 234 8.52 14.15 -9.17
C CYS A 234 9.95 14.53 -8.79
N PHE A 235 10.44 14.14 -7.62
CA PHE A 235 11.84 14.38 -7.25
C PHE A 235 12.82 13.62 -8.15
N LEU A 236 12.53 12.35 -8.48
CA LEU A 236 13.33 11.59 -9.43
C LEU A 236 13.31 12.20 -10.84
N TYR A 237 12.16 12.71 -11.28
CA TYR A 237 12.02 13.45 -12.53
C TYR A 237 12.94 14.69 -12.56
N LEU A 238 12.92 15.50 -11.49
CA LEU A 238 13.81 16.66 -11.32
C LEU A 238 15.28 16.25 -11.37
N LYS A 239 15.64 15.16 -10.68
CA LYS A 239 17.01 14.67 -10.61
C LYS A 239 17.55 14.29 -12.00
N VAL A 240 16.76 13.61 -12.82
CA VAL A 240 17.13 13.29 -14.22
C VAL A 240 17.31 14.55 -15.06
N LEU A 241 16.42 15.54 -14.91
CA LEU A 241 16.54 16.81 -15.63
C LEU A 241 17.79 17.57 -15.24
N TYR A 242 18.07 17.66 -13.94
CA TYR A 242 19.25 18.32 -13.43
C TYR A 242 20.54 17.64 -13.91
N ALA A 243 20.58 16.30 -13.89
CA ALA A 243 21.71 15.54 -14.43
C ALA A 243 21.92 15.82 -15.93
N ASN A 244 20.85 15.97 -16.72
CA ASN A 244 20.96 16.35 -18.13
C ASN A 244 21.48 17.78 -18.33
N LEU A 245 21.05 18.74 -17.51
CA LEU A 245 21.54 20.12 -17.57
C LEU A 245 23.03 20.21 -17.20
N LEU A 246 23.44 19.50 -16.14
CA LEU A 246 24.83 19.45 -15.70
C LEU A 246 25.71 18.74 -16.75
N TYR A 247 25.19 17.68 -17.37
CA TYR A 247 25.86 17.01 -18.49
C TYR A 247 26.09 17.96 -19.67
N ASP A 248 25.08 18.74 -20.07
CA ASP A 248 25.20 19.70 -21.19
C ASP A 248 26.32 20.71 -20.92
N LEU A 249 26.38 21.23 -19.68
CA LEU A 249 27.43 22.15 -19.26
C LEU A 249 28.82 21.50 -19.23
N ALA A 250 28.93 20.28 -18.71
CA ALA A 250 30.19 19.55 -18.66
C ALA A 250 30.75 19.31 -20.06
N VAL A 251 29.90 18.83 -20.99
CA VAL A 251 30.30 18.55 -22.36
C VAL A 251 30.72 19.83 -23.10
N CYS A 252 29.96 20.92 -22.98
CA CYS A 252 30.31 22.15 -23.70
C CYS A 252 31.57 22.85 -23.16
N THR A 253 31.97 22.55 -21.92
CA THR A 253 33.19 23.08 -21.28
C THR A 253 34.37 22.11 -21.32
N GLY A 254 34.25 20.95 -21.99
CA GLY A 254 35.32 19.96 -22.08
C GLY A 254 35.58 19.18 -20.80
N VAL A 255 34.66 19.23 -19.83
CA VAL A 255 34.76 18.52 -18.54
C VAL A 255 34.32 17.05 -18.70
N ASN A 256 35.09 16.12 -18.14
CA ASN A 256 34.74 14.69 -18.14
C ASN A 256 33.50 14.42 -17.27
N TRP A 257 32.38 14.10 -17.92
CA TRP A 257 31.13 13.78 -17.26
C TRP A 257 31.24 12.62 -16.27
N ALA A 258 32.01 11.57 -16.58
CA ALA A 258 32.10 10.39 -15.72
C ALA A 258 32.67 10.77 -14.34
N ALA A 259 33.73 11.60 -14.33
CA ALA A 259 34.34 12.11 -13.11
C ALA A 259 33.38 13.02 -12.32
N VAL A 260 32.67 13.92 -13.00
CA VAL A 260 31.68 14.80 -12.35
C VAL A 260 30.55 13.99 -11.72
N LYS A 261 29.98 13.05 -12.48
CA LYS A 261 28.88 12.19 -12.03
C LYS A 261 29.29 11.39 -10.81
N GLU A 262 30.45 10.74 -10.84
CA GLU A 262 30.97 9.94 -9.73
C GLU A 262 31.18 10.79 -8.47
N ALA A 263 31.87 11.92 -8.60
CA ALA A 263 32.16 12.81 -7.47
C ALA A 263 30.90 13.41 -6.86
N VAL A 264 29.93 13.86 -7.68
CA VAL A 264 28.65 14.40 -7.21
C VAL A 264 27.80 13.30 -6.56
N ALA A 265 27.76 12.11 -7.15
CA ALA A 265 26.98 10.98 -6.64
C ALA A 265 27.55 10.37 -5.35
N ALA A 266 28.84 10.57 -5.07
CA ALA A 266 29.49 10.13 -3.84
C ALA A 266 28.93 10.82 -2.58
N ASP A 267 28.32 12.01 -2.73
CA ASP A 267 27.58 12.64 -1.63
C ASP A 267 26.30 11.82 -1.32
N PRO A 268 26.17 11.22 -0.13
CA PRO A 268 25.03 10.37 0.21
C PRO A 268 23.69 11.13 0.25
N ARG A 269 23.70 12.47 0.34
CA ARG A 269 22.50 13.31 0.26
C ARG A 269 21.95 13.38 -1.17
N ILE A 270 22.81 13.17 -2.17
CA ILE A 270 22.46 13.15 -3.60
C ILE A 270 22.28 11.70 -4.05
N GLY A 271 23.29 10.86 -3.86
CA GLY A 271 23.33 9.45 -4.23
C GLY A 271 23.40 9.19 -5.74
N THR A 272 23.61 7.92 -6.09
CA THR A 272 23.97 7.47 -7.46
C THR A 272 22.81 7.32 -8.43
N SER A 273 21.58 7.18 -7.94
CA SER A 273 20.43 6.89 -8.81
C SER A 273 20.05 8.07 -9.71
N HIS A 274 19.51 7.80 -10.90
CA HIS A 274 18.94 8.82 -11.80
C HIS A 274 19.92 9.92 -12.23
N MET A 275 21.22 9.61 -12.21
CA MET A 275 22.27 10.52 -12.66
C MET A 275 22.67 10.27 -14.13
N GLU A 276 22.17 9.23 -14.80
CA GLU A 276 22.55 8.98 -16.20
C GLU A 276 21.77 9.87 -17.18
N PRO A 277 22.45 10.73 -17.97
CA PRO A 277 21.78 11.61 -18.93
C PRO A 277 21.11 10.80 -20.04
N MET A 278 21.73 9.69 -20.45
CA MET A 278 21.19 8.70 -21.40
C MET A 278 20.71 7.48 -20.63
N HIS A 279 19.42 7.13 -20.74
CA HIS A 279 18.89 5.90 -20.14
C HIS A 279 17.64 5.42 -20.89
N ARG A 280 17.35 4.12 -20.75
CA ARG A 280 16.15 3.48 -21.30
C ARG A 280 14.94 3.60 -20.37
N SER A 281 13.77 3.72 -20.98
CA SER A 281 12.48 3.58 -20.31
C SER A 281 12.09 2.10 -20.26
N GLY A 282 12.04 1.50 -19.08
CA GLY A 282 11.57 0.11 -18.93
C GLY A 282 12.40 -0.95 -19.66
N HIS A 283 11.77 -2.09 -19.94
CA HIS A 283 12.35 -3.16 -20.77
C HIS A 283 12.03 -2.90 -22.24
N GLY A 284 13.06 -2.83 -23.09
CA GLY A 284 12.90 -2.66 -24.54
C GLY A 284 12.66 -1.22 -25.01
N GLY A 285 12.51 -0.25 -24.10
CA GLY A 285 12.38 1.16 -24.49
C GLY A 285 13.66 1.73 -25.13
N ARG A 286 13.45 2.78 -25.93
CA ARG A 286 14.53 3.52 -26.58
C ARG A 286 15.42 4.17 -25.52
N GLU A 287 16.73 4.08 -25.75
CA GLU A 287 17.70 4.83 -24.99
C GLU A 287 17.73 6.28 -25.48
N GLY A 288 17.74 7.22 -24.55
CA GLY A 288 17.68 8.64 -24.86
C GLY A 288 17.72 9.50 -23.62
N ARG A 289 17.54 10.80 -23.83
CA ARG A 289 17.65 11.85 -22.82
C ARG A 289 16.31 12.19 -22.20
N GLY A 290 16.36 12.83 -21.03
CA GLY A 290 15.17 13.24 -20.29
C GLY A 290 14.53 12.12 -19.48
N ALA A 291 13.72 12.53 -18.51
CA ALA A 291 12.96 11.68 -17.61
C ALA A 291 11.84 10.98 -18.40
N GLY A 292 12.03 9.67 -18.59
CA GLY A 292 11.16 8.83 -19.41
C GLY A 292 10.33 7.82 -18.62
N GLY A 293 9.62 6.99 -19.38
CA GLY A 293 8.83 5.87 -18.88
C GLY A 293 7.43 6.26 -18.43
N HIS A 294 6.59 5.23 -18.26
CA HIS A 294 5.16 5.41 -18.01
C HIS A 294 4.82 6.17 -16.71
N CYS A 295 5.71 6.17 -15.71
CA CYS A 295 5.44 6.78 -14.41
C CYS A 295 5.87 8.25 -14.35
N LEU A 296 7.12 8.58 -14.68
CA LEU A 296 7.68 9.90 -14.41
C LEU A 296 6.95 11.02 -15.18
N ILE A 297 6.71 10.81 -16.49
CA ILE A 297 6.05 11.82 -17.34
C ILE A 297 4.61 12.08 -16.86
N LYS A 298 3.81 11.02 -16.69
CA LYS A 298 2.39 11.16 -16.34
C LYS A 298 2.18 11.66 -14.91
N ASP A 299 3.03 11.24 -13.97
CA ASP A 299 2.89 11.60 -12.56
C ASP A 299 3.33 13.05 -12.35
N PHE A 300 4.40 13.50 -13.03
CA PHE A 300 4.80 14.91 -13.01
C PHE A 300 3.71 15.80 -13.63
N ALA A 301 3.14 15.40 -14.77
CA ALA A 301 2.03 16.14 -15.39
C ALA A 301 0.78 16.22 -14.48
N ALA A 302 0.40 15.11 -13.82
CA ALA A 302 -0.71 15.09 -12.89
C ALA A 302 -0.45 15.95 -11.64
N PHE A 303 0.77 15.90 -11.09
CA PHE A 303 1.19 16.75 -9.99
C PHE A 303 1.13 18.23 -10.37
N SER A 304 1.69 18.62 -11.52
CA SER A 304 1.71 20.02 -11.94
C SER A 304 0.32 20.60 -12.15
N ARG A 305 -0.61 19.83 -12.73
CA ARG A 305 -2.01 20.25 -12.86
C ARG A 305 -2.68 20.39 -11.49
N LEU A 306 -2.49 19.43 -10.59
CA LEU A 306 -3.02 19.52 -9.23
C LEU A 306 -2.45 20.75 -8.50
N TYR A 307 -1.16 21.05 -8.68
CA TYR A 307 -0.51 22.21 -8.09
C TYR A 307 -1.17 23.50 -8.57
N GLU A 308 -1.32 23.66 -9.88
CA GLU A 308 -1.95 24.84 -10.50
C GLU A 308 -3.42 25.01 -10.09
N GLU A 309 -4.19 23.92 -10.04
CA GLU A 309 -5.61 23.96 -9.65
C GLU A 309 -5.81 24.34 -8.17
N ARG A 310 -4.85 24.01 -7.30
CA ARG A 310 -4.99 24.13 -5.85
C ARG A 310 -4.30 25.35 -5.27
N LEU A 311 -3.27 25.86 -5.93
CA LEU A 311 -2.41 26.91 -5.40
C LEU A 311 -2.36 28.10 -6.35
N ARG A 312 -2.55 29.29 -5.78
CA ARG A 312 -2.31 30.56 -6.48
C ARG A 312 -0.84 30.95 -6.33
N ASP A 313 0.05 30.22 -6.98
CA ASP A 313 1.49 30.49 -7.00
C ASP A 313 2.00 30.61 -8.46
N PRO A 314 2.09 31.84 -9.00
CA PRO A 314 2.53 32.04 -10.37
C PRO A 314 4.00 31.67 -10.60
N PHE A 315 4.85 31.77 -9.58
CA PHE A 315 6.28 31.41 -9.71
C PHE A 315 6.46 29.89 -9.66
N GLY A 316 5.77 29.22 -8.73
CA GLY A 316 5.73 27.76 -8.68
C GLY A 316 5.23 27.15 -9.99
N LYS A 317 4.15 27.70 -10.56
CA LYS A 317 3.65 27.30 -11.88
C LYS A 317 4.73 27.42 -12.96
N ARG A 318 5.39 28.57 -13.08
CA ARG A 318 6.45 28.80 -14.09
C ARG A 318 7.61 27.83 -13.96
N VAL A 319 8.00 27.48 -12.74
CA VAL A 319 9.06 26.48 -12.49
C VAL A 319 8.64 25.11 -13.03
N LEU A 320 7.42 24.66 -12.71
CA LEU A 320 6.91 23.36 -13.16
C LEU A 320 6.75 23.29 -14.68
N GLU A 321 6.32 24.38 -15.31
CA GLU A 321 6.24 24.51 -16.77
C GLU A 321 7.62 24.43 -17.42
N ALA A 322 8.60 25.20 -16.94
CA ALA A 322 9.96 25.18 -17.48
C ALA A 322 10.62 23.79 -17.41
N LEU A 323 10.39 23.07 -16.31
CA LEU A 323 10.86 21.69 -16.14
C LEU A 323 10.17 20.74 -17.13
N ALA A 324 8.85 20.85 -17.27
CA ALA A 324 8.10 20.06 -18.24
C ALA A 324 8.59 20.31 -19.67
N ASP A 325 8.82 21.58 -20.02
CA ASP A 325 9.27 22.01 -21.34
C ASP A 325 10.67 21.49 -21.64
N LYS A 326 11.61 21.62 -20.70
CA LYS A 326 12.96 21.08 -20.85
C LYS A 326 12.94 19.57 -21.02
N ASN A 327 12.08 18.85 -20.29
CA ASN A 327 11.99 17.40 -20.46
C ASN A 327 11.44 17.01 -21.83
N ARG A 328 10.42 17.71 -22.32
CA ARG A 328 9.87 17.48 -23.66
C ARG A 328 10.94 17.72 -24.72
N ASP A 329 11.72 18.79 -24.61
CA ASP A 329 12.83 19.07 -25.52
C ASP A 329 13.84 17.91 -25.56
N LEU A 330 14.27 17.40 -24.40
CA LEU A 330 15.22 16.28 -24.30
C LEU A 330 14.67 14.98 -24.89
N LEU A 331 13.43 14.64 -24.58
CA LEU A 331 12.76 13.44 -25.07
C LEU A 331 12.57 13.49 -26.60
N LYS A 332 12.12 14.64 -27.13
CA LYS A 332 11.97 14.87 -28.58
C LYS A 332 13.29 14.73 -29.32
N LYS A 333 14.33 15.46 -28.89
CA LYS A 333 15.65 15.44 -29.53
C LYS A 333 16.30 14.06 -29.53
N SER A 334 16.02 13.24 -28.52
CA SER A 334 16.52 11.86 -28.43
C SER A 334 15.56 10.82 -29.02
N GLY A 335 14.37 11.23 -29.48
CA GLY A 335 13.34 10.34 -30.02
C GLY A 335 12.79 9.33 -29.02
N LYS A 336 12.83 9.64 -27.72
CA LYS A 336 12.46 8.76 -26.61
C LYS A 336 11.05 9.07 -26.10
N ASP A 337 10.25 8.02 -25.89
CA ASP A 337 8.91 8.09 -25.29
C ASP A 337 7.92 9.06 -25.97
N LEU A 338 8.04 9.26 -27.29
CA LEU A 338 7.23 10.24 -28.04
C LEU A 338 5.72 9.94 -27.96
N GLU A 339 5.32 8.67 -28.03
CA GLU A 339 3.92 8.26 -27.88
C GLU A 339 3.37 8.57 -26.49
N LEU A 340 4.18 8.41 -25.45
CA LEU A 340 3.80 8.76 -24.07
C LEU A 340 3.64 10.26 -23.91
N LEU A 341 4.55 11.04 -24.50
CA LEU A 341 4.41 12.50 -24.55
C LEU A 341 3.12 12.92 -25.26
N ALA A 342 2.81 12.31 -26.41
CA ALA A 342 1.58 12.55 -27.16
C ALA A 342 0.34 12.31 -26.28
N GLY A 343 0.30 11.17 -25.59
CA GLY A 343 -0.84 10.79 -24.77
C GLY A 343 -1.08 11.72 -23.56
N VAL A 344 -0.01 12.25 -22.97
CA VAL A 344 -0.09 13.11 -21.78
C VAL A 344 -0.36 14.57 -22.13
N TYR A 345 0.36 15.11 -23.12
CA TYR A 345 0.37 16.53 -23.46
C TYR A 345 -0.36 16.89 -24.75
N GLY A 346 -0.63 15.91 -25.62
CA GLY A 346 -1.17 16.14 -26.96
C GLY A 346 -0.14 16.07 -28.06
N THR A 347 -0.61 15.79 -29.28
CA THR A 347 0.18 15.84 -30.51
C THR A 347 0.55 17.27 -30.90
N GLU A 348 -0.27 18.28 -30.59
CA GLU A 348 0.08 19.70 -30.83
C GLU A 348 1.30 20.17 -30.01
N LYS A 349 1.64 19.45 -28.94
CA LYS A 349 2.80 19.75 -28.09
C LYS A 349 4.00 18.84 -28.40
N LEU A 350 3.88 17.95 -29.38
CA LEU A 350 4.99 17.22 -30.01
C LEU A 350 5.61 18.05 -31.12
#